data_AF-A0A3N4SX64-F1
#
_entry.id   AF-A0A3N4SX64-F1
#
_cell.length_a   1.000
_cell.length_b   1.000
_cell.length_c   1.000
_cell.angle_alpha   90.00
_cell.angle_beta   90.00
_cell.angle_gamma   90.00
#
_symmetry.space_group_name_H-M   'P 1'
#
loop_
_entity.id
_entity.type
_entity.pdbx_description
1 polymer ?
#
loop_
_entity_poly.entity_id
_entity_poly.type
_entity_poly.pdbx_seq_one_letter_code
_entity_poly.pdbx_strand_id
1 'polypeptide(L)'
;MPGTFSSVPAPKPKASRSLLVASAALISLSLTAPAALAAPTPSTSPSATPPAKMSTVGGTRLGQPGTQVNLTAGVPVLPKDVTARSWIVSDAESGEVLAAHNAHWRLPPASTLKMLFADTVLPRFPKSTTHKVVPTDLAGMGAGSSMVGIKEGQTYTVHDLWLGVFLRSGNDAVHVLSAMNGGVEQTVKDMQDHADELQALDTHVVSPDGYDQAGQVSSAYDLSLFARSGLQKKDFREYCSTVRAKFPGDTTKNAKGQSVRGSFEIQNTNRLLSGDTDVPVYQGIAGVKNGNTTNAGATFTGVAERGGRVLLVTVMNPEKKEHNEVYKETAKLFDWGFQAAGKATPVGELVPPKGAVGSSAQPGASASASGSGSGSGKGAGSKPVAAASADGSGGIGVALAITGGVLVLLAGAAFLVNRRWPLPDLVRRRTRP
;
A
#
# COMPACT_ATOMS: atom_id res chain seq x y z
N MET A 1 -51.78 14.87 -23.67
CA MET A 1 -52.55 14.36 -24.83
C MET A 1 -52.00 15.04 -26.08
N PRO A 2 -51.82 14.29 -27.18
CA PRO A 2 -50.76 14.40 -28.20
C PRO A 2 -51.05 15.52 -29.22
N GLY A 3 -50.14 16.04 -30.04
CA GLY A 3 -48.92 15.49 -30.65
C GLY A 3 -49.15 15.39 -32.16
N THR A 4 -48.42 16.15 -32.98
CA THR A 4 -48.27 15.90 -34.43
C THR A 4 -46.92 16.45 -34.91
N PHE A 5 -46.02 15.54 -35.27
CA PHE A 5 -44.77 15.80 -35.98
C PHE A 5 -45.06 15.76 -37.50
N SER A 6 -44.57 16.75 -38.24
CA SER A 6 -44.51 16.69 -39.70
C SER A 6 -43.24 15.98 -40.15
N SER A 7 -43.46 14.90 -40.90
CA SER A 7 -42.49 14.11 -41.65
C SER A 7 -41.92 14.86 -42.85
N VAL A 8 -40.60 14.79 -43.07
CA VAL A 8 -39.96 15.07 -44.36
C VAL A 8 -38.97 13.93 -44.67
N PRO A 9 -38.86 13.44 -45.92
CA PRO A 9 -38.30 12.12 -46.24
C PRO A 9 -36.79 12.13 -46.49
N ALA A 10 -36.20 10.94 -46.29
CA ALA A 10 -34.83 10.61 -46.64
C ALA A 10 -34.62 10.38 -48.16
N PRO A 11 -33.41 10.63 -48.70
CA PRO A 11 -32.93 9.98 -49.91
C PRO A 11 -31.83 8.94 -49.60
N LYS A 12 -32.06 7.69 -50.02
CA LYS A 12 -31.01 6.65 -50.18
C LYS A 12 -30.57 6.59 -51.67
N PRO A 13 -29.71 5.64 -52.09
CA PRO A 13 -28.27 5.82 -52.23
C PRO A 13 -27.84 5.74 -53.72
N LYS A 14 -26.63 6.20 -54.05
CA LYS A 14 -26.01 5.88 -55.35
C LYS A 14 -24.84 4.94 -55.14
N ALA A 15 -25.03 3.71 -55.62
CA ALA A 15 -23.98 2.75 -55.89
C ALA A 15 -23.30 3.12 -57.21
N SER A 16 -21.97 3.06 -57.27
CA SER A 16 -21.24 2.87 -58.52
C SER A 16 -20.31 1.67 -58.35
N ARG A 17 -20.67 0.57 -59.02
CA ARG A 17 -19.79 -0.54 -59.32
C ARG A 17 -18.87 -0.13 -60.47
N SER A 18 -17.60 -0.51 -60.40
CA SER A 18 -16.77 -0.72 -61.59
C SER A 18 -15.86 -1.92 -61.30
N LEU A 19 -15.91 -2.88 -62.21
CA LEU A 19 -15.25 -4.19 -62.16
C LEU A 19 -13.95 -4.17 -62.99
N LEU A 20 -12.96 -4.90 -62.46
CA LEU A 20 -11.97 -5.76 -63.13
C LEU A 20 -11.07 -5.17 -64.23
N VAL A 21 -9.75 -5.22 -63.97
CA VAL A 21 -8.80 -5.96 -64.83
C VAL A 21 -7.73 -6.62 -63.95
N ALA A 22 -7.52 -7.92 -64.17
CA ALA A 22 -6.44 -8.72 -63.60
C ALA A 22 -5.17 -8.56 -64.45
N SER A 23 -3.99 -8.53 -63.82
CA SER A 23 -2.73 -9.00 -64.40
C SER A 23 -1.73 -9.32 -63.30
N ALA A 24 -1.30 -10.58 -63.30
CA ALA A 24 -0.28 -11.13 -62.43
C ALA A 24 1.12 -10.79 -62.95
N ALA A 25 2.04 -10.45 -62.05
CA ALA A 25 3.47 -10.58 -62.28
C ALA A 25 4.17 -10.96 -60.96
N LEU A 26 4.72 -12.17 -60.98
CA LEU A 26 5.59 -12.76 -59.97
C LEU A 26 6.89 -11.95 -59.85
N ILE A 27 7.26 -11.53 -58.64
CA ILE A 27 8.68 -11.39 -58.26
C ILE A 27 8.85 -11.90 -56.83
N SER A 28 9.52 -13.04 -56.74
CA SER A 28 10.11 -13.59 -55.53
C SER A 28 11.27 -12.72 -55.07
N LEU A 29 11.19 -12.13 -53.88
CA LEU A 29 12.38 -11.75 -53.12
C LEU A 29 12.20 -12.20 -51.66
N SER A 30 12.87 -13.31 -51.36
CA SER A 30 13.23 -13.74 -50.02
C SER A 30 14.05 -12.66 -49.32
N LEU A 31 13.41 -11.96 -48.38
CA LEU A 31 14.09 -11.20 -47.33
C LEU A 31 13.90 -11.97 -46.04
N THR A 32 14.96 -12.64 -45.63
CA THR A 32 15.17 -13.17 -44.28
C THR A 32 15.16 -12.00 -43.30
N ALA A 33 13.99 -11.68 -42.74
CA ALA A 33 13.91 -10.85 -41.55
C ALA A 33 14.35 -11.72 -40.35
N PRO A 34 15.34 -11.29 -39.54
CA PRO A 34 15.57 -11.95 -38.28
C PRO A 34 14.29 -11.83 -37.45
N ALA A 35 13.85 -12.95 -36.89
CA ALA A 35 12.83 -12.98 -35.85
C ALA A 35 13.36 -12.18 -34.66
N ALA A 36 13.17 -10.87 -34.68
CA ALA A 36 13.21 -10.07 -33.48
C ALA A 36 12.14 -10.69 -32.57
N LEU A 37 12.57 -11.22 -31.42
CA LEU A 37 11.67 -11.55 -30.33
C LEU A 37 10.82 -10.31 -30.09
N ALA A 38 9.58 -10.32 -30.58
CA ALA A 38 8.57 -9.39 -30.14
C ALA A 38 8.43 -9.68 -28.64
N ALA A 39 9.00 -8.81 -27.80
CA ALA A 39 8.69 -8.79 -26.40
C ALA A 39 7.16 -8.76 -26.29
N PRO A 40 6.54 -9.62 -25.46
CA PRO A 40 5.10 -9.64 -25.35
C PRO A 40 4.63 -8.23 -25.01
N THR A 41 3.72 -7.69 -25.83
CA THR A 41 3.06 -6.42 -25.55
C THR A 41 2.41 -6.54 -24.17
N PRO A 42 2.58 -5.55 -23.27
CA PRO A 42 1.97 -5.62 -21.95
C PRO A 42 0.46 -5.76 -22.11
N SER A 43 -0.07 -6.90 -21.70
CA SER A 43 -1.52 -7.14 -21.67
C SER A 43 -2.14 -6.13 -20.72
N THR A 44 -3.11 -5.36 -21.21
CA THR A 44 -3.85 -4.36 -20.43
C THR A 44 -4.84 -4.99 -19.45
N SER A 45 -5.04 -6.30 -19.52
CA SER A 45 -5.90 -7.07 -18.60
C SER A 45 -5.04 -7.79 -17.55
N PRO A 46 -5.45 -7.78 -16.27
CA PRO A 46 -4.76 -8.54 -15.23
C PRO A 46 -4.69 -10.03 -15.61
N SER A 47 -3.50 -10.63 -15.56
CA SER A 47 -3.34 -12.09 -15.72
C SER A 47 -4.31 -12.84 -14.81
N ALA A 48 -5.00 -13.89 -15.27
CA ALA A 48 -5.91 -14.66 -14.40
C ALA A 48 -5.17 -15.48 -13.33
N THR A 49 -3.87 -15.75 -13.52
CA THR A 49 -3.05 -16.63 -12.66
C THR A 49 -1.82 -15.88 -12.15
N PRO A 50 -1.41 -16.06 -10.87
CA PRO A 50 -0.19 -15.45 -10.34
C PRO A 50 1.05 -16.00 -11.04
N PRO A 51 2.14 -15.21 -11.15
CA PRO A 51 3.44 -15.71 -11.60
C PRO A 51 3.93 -16.86 -10.72
N ALA A 52 4.62 -17.84 -11.33
CA ALA A 52 5.16 -18.99 -10.60
C ALA A 52 6.22 -18.63 -9.54
N LYS A 53 6.90 -17.49 -9.72
CA LYS A 53 7.82 -16.90 -8.76
C LYS A 53 7.57 -15.40 -8.70
N MET A 54 7.43 -14.87 -7.50
CA MET A 54 7.28 -13.44 -7.24
C MET A 54 8.45 -12.94 -6.37
N SER A 55 8.42 -11.66 -5.98
CA SER A 55 9.39 -11.09 -5.03
C SER A 55 9.48 -11.91 -3.74
N THR A 56 10.65 -11.93 -3.12
CA THR A 56 10.91 -12.64 -1.85
C THR A 56 11.22 -11.69 -0.70
N VAL A 57 10.99 -10.38 -0.90
CA VAL A 57 11.10 -9.38 0.17
C VAL A 57 10.20 -9.80 1.33
N GLY A 58 10.74 -9.83 2.55
CA GLY A 58 9.99 -10.29 3.71
C GLY A 58 9.89 -11.81 3.88
N GLY A 59 10.45 -12.61 2.97
CA GLY A 59 10.59 -14.06 3.14
C GLY A 59 10.32 -14.86 1.87
N THR A 60 11.06 -15.96 1.69
CA THR A 60 10.98 -16.82 0.49
C THR A 60 9.60 -17.43 0.26
N ARG A 61 8.84 -17.67 1.33
CA ARG A 61 7.47 -18.19 1.25
C ARG A 61 6.50 -17.19 0.66
N LEU A 62 6.66 -15.90 0.96
CA LEU A 62 5.77 -14.85 0.45
C LEU A 62 5.83 -14.72 -1.07
N GLY A 63 6.96 -15.12 -1.68
CA GLY A 63 7.14 -15.14 -3.13
C GLY A 63 6.56 -16.36 -3.85
N GLN A 64 5.96 -17.31 -3.13
CA GLN A 64 5.31 -18.48 -3.71
C GLN A 64 3.84 -18.19 -4.01
N PRO A 65 3.30 -18.70 -5.14
CA PRO A 65 1.87 -18.64 -5.40
C PRO A 65 1.08 -19.51 -4.41
N GLY A 66 -0.21 -19.19 -4.24
CA GLY A 66 -1.12 -19.86 -3.34
C GLY A 66 -1.04 -19.36 -1.89
N THR A 67 -1.77 -20.06 -1.01
CA THR A 67 -1.89 -19.70 0.40
C THR A 67 -0.69 -20.16 1.20
N GLN A 68 -0.07 -19.23 1.91
CA GLN A 68 1.02 -19.43 2.84
C GLN A 68 0.49 -19.25 4.26
N VAL A 69 0.50 -20.33 5.05
CA VAL A 69 0.13 -20.34 6.47
C VAL A 69 0.87 -21.48 7.17
N ASN A 70 1.18 -21.32 8.45
CA ASN A 70 1.65 -22.42 9.30
C ASN A 70 0.49 -22.89 10.19
N LEU A 71 -0.06 -24.06 9.87
CA LEU A 71 -1.12 -24.68 10.69
C LEU A 71 -0.47 -25.62 11.72
N THR A 72 -0.25 -25.11 12.92
CA THR A 72 0.16 -25.89 14.10
C THR A 72 -1.05 -26.14 15.00
N ALA A 73 -0.89 -26.99 16.02
CA ALA A 73 -1.96 -27.28 16.98
C ALA A 73 -2.50 -25.99 17.62
N GLY A 74 -3.82 -25.77 17.53
CA GLY A 74 -4.50 -24.60 18.10
C GLY A 74 -4.62 -23.39 17.17
N VAL A 75 -4.01 -23.42 15.97
CA VAL A 75 -4.26 -22.42 14.92
C VAL A 75 -5.58 -22.74 14.22
N PRO A 76 -6.52 -21.78 14.10
CA PRO A 76 -7.78 -22.03 13.40
C PRO A 76 -7.55 -22.24 11.90
N VAL A 77 -8.42 -23.03 11.27
CA VAL A 77 -8.42 -23.19 9.81
C VAL A 77 -8.76 -21.85 9.16
N LEU A 78 -8.08 -21.51 8.07
CA LEU A 78 -8.40 -20.32 7.28
C LEU A 78 -9.84 -20.39 6.71
N PRO A 79 -10.55 -19.26 6.60
CA PRO A 79 -11.85 -19.21 5.95
C PRO A 79 -11.76 -19.71 4.50
N LYS A 80 -12.62 -20.67 4.13
CA LYS A 80 -12.58 -21.34 2.81
C LYS A 80 -13.15 -20.50 1.67
N ASP A 81 -13.85 -19.42 2.01
CA ASP A 81 -14.63 -18.58 1.11
C ASP A 81 -13.98 -17.20 0.89
N VAL A 82 -12.67 -17.08 1.13
CA VAL A 82 -11.86 -15.94 0.70
C VAL A 82 -11.44 -16.19 -0.74
N THR A 83 -11.98 -15.39 -1.66
CA THR A 83 -11.80 -15.52 -3.11
C THR A 83 -10.89 -14.44 -3.69
N ALA A 84 -10.37 -13.54 -2.86
CA ALA A 84 -9.42 -12.52 -3.29
C ALA A 84 -8.15 -13.11 -3.90
N ARG A 85 -7.77 -12.52 -5.04
CA ARG A 85 -6.61 -12.92 -5.82
C ARG A 85 -5.29 -12.71 -5.07
N SER A 86 -5.23 -11.71 -4.20
CA SER A 86 -4.09 -11.47 -3.32
C SER A 86 -4.55 -10.92 -1.99
N TRP A 87 -3.99 -11.43 -0.89
CA TRP A 87 -4.24 -10.90 0.44
C TRP A 87 -3.09 -11.20 1.40
N ILE A 88 -3.01 -10.45 2.50
CA ILE A 88 -2.02 -10.64 3.57
C ILE A 88 -2.62 -10.27 4.93
N VAL A 89 -2.29 -11.05 5.96
CA VAL A 89 -2.62 -10.80 7.37
C VAL A 89 -1.32 -10.66 8.13
N SER A 90 -1.11 -9.50 8.74
CA SER A 90 0.13 -9.16 9.43
C SER A 90 -0.14 -8.53 10.80
N ASP A 91 0.76 -8.75 11.74
CA ASP A 91 0.82 -8.00 12.99
C ASP A 91 1.49 -6.65 12.70
N ALA A 92 0.77 -5.56 12.96
CA ALA A 92 1.17 -4.24 12.52
C ALA A 92 2.33 -3.65 13.36
N GLU A 93 2.48 -4.13 14.60
CA GLU A 93 3.54 -3.69 15.50
C GLU A 93 4.85 -4.40 15.17
N SER A 94 4.82 -5.73 15.21
CA SER A 94 6.01 -6.57 15.00
C SER A 94 6.39 -6.69 13.54
N GLY A 95 5.47 -6.46 12.60
CA GLY A 95 5.67 -6.72 11.18
C GLY A 95 5.53 -8.19 10.80
N GLU A 96 5.30 -9.11 11.73
CA GLU A 96 5.18 -10.54 11.43
C GLU A 96 3.99 -10.82 10.50
N VAL A 97 4.21 -11.58 9.43
CA VAL A 97 3.16 -12.01 8.52
C VAL A 97 2.63 -13.37 8.97
N LEU A 98 1.36 -13.41 9.38
CA LEU A 98 0.72 -14.61 9.94
C LEU A 98 0.24 -15.55 8.84
N ALA A 99 -0.34 -14.99 7.77
CA ALA A 99 -0.73 -15.70 6.58
C ALA A 99 -0.79 -14.77 5.37
N ALA A 100 -0.66 -15.32 4.18
CA ALA A 100 -0.83 -14.59 2.94
C ALA A 100 -1.32 -15.49 1.80
N HIS A 101 -1.83 -14.89 0.74
CA HIS A 101 -2.10 -15.57 -0.53
C HIS A 101 -1.61 -14.67 -1.66
N ASN A 102 -0.67 -15.17 -2.46
CA ASN A 102 -0.05 -14.43 -3.56
C ASN A 102 0.43 -13.01 -3.15
N ALA A 103 1.14 -12.89 -2.03
CA ALA A 103 1.42 -11.61 -1.36
C ALA A 103 2.07 -10.56 -2.29
N HIS A 104 2.97 -11.02 -3.15
CA HIS A 104 3.75 -10.21 -4.09
C HIS A 104 3.16 -10.17 -5.51
N TRP A 105 1.90 -10.57 -5.69
CA TRP A 105 1.28 -10.48 -7.01
C TRP A 105 1.00 -9.03 -7.37
N ARG A 106 1.70 -8.57 -8.41
CA ARG A 106 1.50 -7.24 -9.02
C ARG A 106 0.11 -7.13 -9.63
N LEU A 107 -0.74 -6.34 -8.99
CA LEU A 107 -2.12 -6.06 -9.37
C LEU A 107 -2.35 -4.54 -9.36
N PRO A 108 -3.29 -4.01 -10.17
CA PRO A 108 -3.67 -2.61 -10.07
C PRO A 108 -4.18 -2.29 -8.65
N PRO A 109 -3.69 -1.23 -8.00
CA PRO A 109 -4.03 -0.96 -6.60
C PRO A 109 -5.40 -0.31 -6.43
N ALA A 110 -5.93 0.37 -7.45
CA ALA A 110 -6.98 1.36 -7.28
C ALA A 110 -6.60 2.42 -6.22
N SER A 111 -7.59 3.02 -5.56
CA SER A 111 -7.37 4.09 -4.58
C SER A 111 -6.69 3.65 -3.28
N THR A 112 -6.35 2.39 -3.06
CA THR A 112 -5.47 2.03 -1.93
C THR A 112 -4.06 2.58 -2.13
N LEU A 113 -3.64 2.89 -3.37
CA LEU A 113 -2.39 3.62 -3.63
C LEU A 113 -2.35 5.00 -2.96
N LYS A 114 -3.51 5.59 -2.65
CA LYS A 114 -3.56 6.86 -1.91
C LYS A 114 -2.96 6.77 -0.50
N MET A 115 -2.74 5.54 0.02
CA MET A 115 -1.95 5.35 1.24
C MET A 115 -0.50 5.78 1.03
N LEU A 116 0.13 5.38 -0.08
CA LEU A 116 1.48 5.85 -0.46
C LEU A 116 1.49 7.36 -0.67
N PHE A 117 0.53 7.89 -1.43
CA PHE A 117 0.39 9.33 -1.64
C PHE A 117 0.31 10.11 -0.32
N ALA A 118 -0.54 9.66 0.60
CA ALA A 118 -0.66 10.28 1.92
C ALA A 118 0.63 10.13 2.72
N ASP A 119 1.28 8.98 2.69
CA ASP A 119 2.53 8.75 3.42
C ASP A 119 3.67 9.68 2.95
N THR A 120 3.72 9.96 1.65
CA THR A 120 4.70 10.83 0.99
C THR A 120 4.40 12.33 1.17
N VAL A 121 3.15 12.75 0.95
CA VAL A 121 2.81 14.17 0.79
C VAL A 121 2.30 14.81 2.07
N LEU A 122 1.67 14.04 2.97
CA LEU A 122 1.09 14.57 4.21
C LEU A 122 2.08 15.40 5.05
N PRO A 123 3.37 15.00 5.21
CA PRO A 123 4.34 15.77 5.99
C PRO A 123 4.72 17.14 5.41
N ARG A 124 4.40 17.40 4.13
CA ARG A 124 4.89 18.58 3.41
C ARG A 124 4.12 19.86 3.72
N PHE A 125 2.86 19.73 4.16
CA PHE A 125 1.97 20.87 4.30
C PHE A 125 1.28 20.91 5.67
N PRO A 126 1.39 22.02 6.42
CA PRO A 126 0.58 22.24 7.61
C PRO A 126 -0.92 22.19 7.29
N LYS A 127 -1.72 21.60 8.20
CA LYS A 127 -3.18 21.47 8.04
C LYS A 127 -3.91 22.80 7.76
N SER A 128 -3.42 23.89 8.35
CA SER A 128 -4.01 25.22 8.26
C SER A 128 -3.67 25.96 6.96
N THR A 129 -2.71 25.45 6.16
CA THR A 129 -2.38 26.05 4.88
C THR A 129 -3.59 26.02 3.96
N THR A 130 -3.86 27.13 3.30
CA THR A 130 -4.98 27.27 2.35
C THR A 130 -4.48 27.35 0.93
N HIS A 131 -5.23 26.76 0.00
CA HIS A 131 -4.96 26.83 -1.44
C HIS A 131 -6.22 27.27 -2.18
N LYS A 132 -6.10 28.31 -3.01
CA LYS A 132 -7.17 28.71 -3.93
C LYS A 132 -7.04 27.90 -5.21
N VAL A 133 -8.02 27.04 -5.45
CA VAL A 133 -8.00 26.10 -6.57
C VAL A 133 -8.11 26.85 -7.88
N VAL A 134 -7.22 26.55 -8.82
CA VAL A 134 -7.24 27.04 -10.21
C VAL A 134 -7.54 25.88 -11.17
N PRO A 135 -8.00 26.14 -12.40
CA PRO A 135 -8.39 25.07 -13.33
C PRO A 135 -7.29 24.03 -13.60
N THR A 136 -6.04 24.47 -13.64
CA THR A 136 -4.89 23.58 -13.86
C THR A 136 -4.66 22.60 -12.72
N ASP A 137 -5.14 22.88 -11.50
CA ASP A 137 -5.02 21.96 -10.36
C ASP A 137 -5.89 20.71 -10.52
N LEU A 138 -6.90 20.75 -11.41
CA LEU A 138 -7.86 19.67 -11.64
C LEU A 138 -7.65 19.01 -13.02
N ALA A 139 -6.63 19.42 -13.76
CA ALA A 139 -6.34 18.91 -15.09
C ALA A 139 -5.83 17.46 -15.05
N GLY A 140 -6.18 16.67 -16.07
CA GLY A 140 -5.66 15.30 -16.23
C GLY A 140 -6.31 14.24 -15.33
N MET A 141 -7.36 14.58 -14.57
CA MET A 141 -8.14 13.57 -13.84
C MET A 141 -8.83 12.59 -14.79
N GLY A 142 -8.75 11.30 -14.46
CA GLY A 142 -9.42 10.25 -15.22
C GLY A 142 -10.94 10.37 -15.20
N ALA A 143 -11.60 10.03 -16.32
CA ALA A 143 -13.05 10.08 -16.42
C ALA A 143 -13.73 9.13 -15.41
N GLY A 144 -14.81 9.59 -14.77
CA GLY A 144 -15.51 8.79 -13.75
C GLY A 144 -14.77 8.64 -12.42
N SER A 145 -13.68 9.38 -12.21
CA SER A 145 -12.96 9.43 -10.93
C SER A 145 -13.89 9.78 -9.76
N SER A 146 -13.61 9.20 -8.60
CA SER A 146 -14.24 9.64 -7.35
C SER A 146 -13.83 11.08 -7.03
N MET A 147 -14.79 11.90 -6.62
CA MET A 147 -14.57 13.31 -6.28
C MET A 147 -15.20 13.63 -4.93
N VAL A 148 -14.54 14.50 -4.15
CA VAL A 148 -15.14 15.05 -2.92
C VAL A 148 -16.05 16.24 -3.25
N GLY A 149 -15.79 16.95 -4.35
CA GLY A 149 -16.57 18.11 -4.79
C GLY A 149 -15.78 19.42 -4.72
N ILE A 150 -14.46 19.36 -4.94
CA ILE A 150 -13.63 20.56 -5.06
C ILE A 150 -14.01 21.33 -6.32
N LYS A 151 -13.99 22.65 -6.21
CA LYS A 151 -14.35 23.58 -7.29
C LYS A 151 -13.28 24.65 -7.45
N GLU A 152 -13.01 24.98 -8.71
CA GLU A 152 -12.13 26.09 -9.10
C GLU A 152 -12.64 27.42 -8.52
N GLY A 153 -11.71 28.33 -8.25
CA GLY A 153 -11.98 29.62 -7.64
C GLY A 153 -12.30 29.58 -6.14
N GLN A 154 -12.58 28.41 -5.57
CA GLN A 154 -12.78 28.22 -4.13
C GLN A 154 -11.45 27.94 -3.42
N THR A 155 -11.37 28.30 -2.13
CA THR A 155 -10.15 28.12 -1.32
C THR A 155 -10.32 27.02 -0.30
N TYR A 156 -9.50 25.98 -0.30
CA TYR A 156 -9.61 24.87 0.66
C TYR A 156 -8.41 24.86 1.60
N THR A 157 -8.60 24.43 2.84
CA THR A 157 -7.46 24.11 3.72
C THR A 157 -6.88 22.75 3.32
N VAL A 158 -5.60 22.52 3.61
CA VAL A 158 -4.97 21.21 3.47
C VAL A 158 -5.71 20.15 4.29
N HIS A 159 -6.27 20.54 5.44
CA HIS A 159 -7.16 19.67 6.22
C HIS A 159 -8.39 19.21 5.43
N ASP A 160 -9.08 20.14 4.75
CA ASP A 160 -10.21 19.81 3.89
C ASP A 160 -9.77 18.81 2.81
N LEU A 161 -8.67 19.10 2.12
CA LEU A 161 -8.17 18.23 1.04
C LEU A 161 -7.92 16.80 1.55
N TRP A 162 -7.25 16.62 2.69
CA TRP A 162 -7.02 15.29 3.27
C TRP A 162 -8.31 14.59 3.73
N LEU A 163 -9.30 15.32 4.25
CA LEU A 163 -10.63 14.76 4.51
C LEU A 163 -11.26 14.23 3.20
N GLY A 164 -11.12 14.95 2.09
CA GLY A 164 -11.57 14.51 0.78
C GLY A 164 -10.87 13.25 0.28
N VAL A 165 -9.54 13.18 0.43
CA VAL A 165 -8.71 12.01 0.06
C VAL A 165 -9.16 10.77 0.84
N PHE A 166 -9.28 10.84 2.17
CA PHE A 166 -9.55 9.65 2.98
C PHE A 166 -11.03 9.24 2.97
N LEU A 167 -11.96 10.19 3.13
CA LEU A 167 -13.37 9.82 3.32
C LEU A 167 -14.05 9.52 1.98
N ARG A 168 -13.78 10.34 0.96
CA ARG A 168 -14.46 10.24 -0.36
C ARG A 168 -13.58 9.70 -1.46
N SER A 169 -12.32 9.38 -1.17
CA SER A 169 -11.36 8.93 -2.19
C SER A 169 -11.19 9.95 -3.31
N GLY A 170 -11.37 11.25 -2.99
CA GLY A 170 -11.45 12.32 -3.97
C GLY A 170 -10.15 12.49 -4.75
N ASN A 171 -10.18 12.19 -6.04
CA ASN A 171 -9.06 12.41 -6.96
C ASN A 171 -8.84 13.91 -7.16
N ASP A 172 -9.90 14.71 -7.14
CA ASP A 172 -9.84 16.17 -7.12
C ASP A 172 -8.96 16.70 -5.98
N ALA A 173 -9.08 16.12 -4.78
CA ALA A 173 -8.23 16.51 -3.65
C ALA A 173 -6.77 16.07 -3.82
N VAL A 174 -6.54 14.88 -4.39
CA VAL A 174 -5.19 14.39 -4.72
C VAL A 174 -4.52 15.29 -5.75
N HIS A 175 -5.22 15.70 -6.80
CA HIS A 175 -4.67 16.55 -7.85
C HIS A 175 -4.32 17.95 -7.34
N VAL A 176 -5.17 18.56 -6.50
CA VAL A 176 -4.84 19.83 -5.83
C VAL A 176 -3.60 19.70 -4.95
N LEU A 177 -3.52 18.67 -4.10
CA LEU A 177 -2.35 18.44 -3.26
C LEU A 177 -1.10 18.13 -4.09
N SER A 178 -1.25 17.48 -5.25
CA SER A 178 -0.14 17.24 -6.19
C SER A 178 0.32 18.54 -6.84
N ALA A 179 -0.60 19.43 -7.24
CA ALA A 179 -0.28 20.75 -7.77
C ALA A 179 0.51 21.58 -6.73
N MET A 180 0.10 21.54 -5.47
CA MET A 180 0.85 22.15 -4.36
C MET A 180 2.24 21.52 -4.16
N ASN A 181 2.42 20.26 -4.54
CA ASN A 181 3.68 19.51 -4.45
C ASN A 181 4.57 19.62 -5.71
N GLY A 182 4.33 20.61 -6.57
CA GLY A 182 5.11 20.80 -7.80
C GLY A 182 4.55 20.06 -9.02
N GLY A 183 3.31 19.58 -8.94
CA GLY A 183 2.59 18.92 -10.02
C GLY A 183 2.53 17.39 -9.89
N VAL A 184 1.76 16.78 -10.79
CA VAL A 184 1.56 15.32 -10.83
C VAL A 184 2.87 14.58 -11.08
N GLU A 185 3.70 15.04 -12.03
CA GLU A 185 4.97 14.39 -12.37
C GLU A 185 5.93 14.34 -11.17
N GLN A 186 6.13 15.48 -10.50
CA GLN A 186 6.97 15.55 -9.30
C GLN A 186 6.42 14.67 -8.18
N THR A 187 5.09 14.65 -8.01
CA THR A 187 4.44 13.83 -6.98
C THR A 187 4.59 12.33 -7.26
N VAL A 188 4.46 11.90 -8.52
CA VAL A 188 4.69 10.51 -8.92
C VAL A 188 6.15 10.11 -8.64
N LYS A 189 7.11 10.98 -8.95
CA LYS A 189 8.52 10.76 -8.63
C LYS A 189 8.72 10.61 -7.11
N ASP A 190 8.21 11.55 -6.33
CA ASP A 190 8.32 11.52 -4.86
C ASP A 190 7.69 10.25 -4.27
N MET A 191 6.56 9.80 -4.82
CA MET A 191 5.90 8.57 -4.40
C MET A 191 6.70 7.32 -4.75
N GLN A 192 7.30 7.27 -5.95
CA GLN A 192 8.16 6.14 -6.34
C GLN A 192 9.42 6.08 -5.48
N ASP A 193 10.07 7.22 -5.22
CA ASP A 193 11.22 7.31 -4.34
C ASP A 193 10.87 6.83 -2.91
N HIS A 194 9.68 7.21 -2.41
CA HIS A 194 9.19 6.76 -1.11
C HIS A 194 8.86 5.26 -1.08
N ALA A 195 8.27 4.72 -2.15
CA ALA A 195 8.05 3.28 -2.27
C ALA A 195 9.38 2.51 -2.22
N ASP A 196 10.42 3.01 -2.89
CA ASP A 196 11.75 2.41 -2.88
C ASP A 196 12.42 2.50 -1.50
N GLU A 197 12.22 3.58 -0.74
CA GLU A 197 12.68 3.72 0.65
C GLU A 197 12.04 2.66 1.56
N LEU A 198 10.74 2.44 1.38
CA LEU A 198 9.96 1.43 2.12
C LEU A 198 10.23 -0.01 1.66
N GLN A 199 11.03 -0.21 0.61
CA GLN A 199 11.29 -1.52 -0.01
C GLN A 199 10.04 -2.15 -0.65
N ALA A 200 9.10 -1.33 -1.11
CA ALA A 200 7.90 -1.74 -1.84
C ALA A 200 8.21 -1.98 -3.33
N LEU A 201 8.95 -3.06 -3.63
CA LEU A 201 9.56 -3.31 -4.93
C LEU A 201 8.61 -3.92 -5.98
N ASP A 202 7.35 -4.15 -5.63
CA ASP A 202 6.29 -4.58 -6.54
C ASP A 202 5.42 -3.42 -7.03
N THR A 203 5.72 -2.21 -6.58
CA THR A 203 4.96 -1.00 -6.90
C THR A 203 5.61 -0.21 -8.02
N HIS A 204 4.79 0.10 -9.04
CA HIS A 204 5.11 1.09 -10.06
C HIS A 204 4.05 2.20 -10.06
N VAL A 205 4.48 3.41 -9.75
CA VAL A 205 3.61 4.59 -9.67
C VAL A 205 3.52 5.28 -11.03
N VAL A 206 2.31 5.39 -11.57
CA VAL A 206 2.02 6.12 -12.82
C VAL A 206 1.16 7.36 -12.55
N SER A 207 0.27 7.28 -11.57
CA SER A 207 -0.57 8.37 -11.09
C SER A 207 -0.62 8.39 -9.55
N PRO A 208 -0.86 9.57 -8.94
CA PRO A 208 -0.87 9.71 -7.48
C PRO A 208 -2.15 9.17 -6.83
N ASP A 209 -3.22 9.00 -7.59
CA ASP A 209 -4.54 8.63 -7.09
C ASP A 209 -4.85 7.13 -7.23
N GLY A 210 -4.02 6.38 -7.98
CA GLY A 210 -4.22 4.95 -8.25
C GLY A 210 -5.33 4.67 -9.27
N TYR A 211 -5.69 5.66 -10.09
CA TYR A 211 -6.56 5.46 -11.25
C TYR A 211 -5.93 4.47 -12.24
N ASP A 212 -6.77 3.81 -13.04
CA ASP A 212 -6.30 2.82 -14.02
C ASP A 212 -5.39 3.47 -15.07
N GLN A 213 -4.13 3.06 -15.06
CA GLN A 213 -3.09 3.49 -15.99
C GLN A 213 -2.26 2.28 -16.43
N ALA A 214 -1.75 2.31 -17.66
CA ALA A 214 -0.87 1.25 -18.14
C ALA A 214 0.39 1.16 -17.26
N GLY A 215 0.69 -0.03 -16.73
CA GLY A 215 1.83 -0.27 -15.84
C GLY A 215 1.62 0.08 -14.37
N GLN A 216 0.52 0.74 -13.99
CA GLN A 216 0.21 1.06 -12.59
C GLN A 216 -0.11 -0.21 -11.80
N VAL A 217 0.81 -0.62 -10.93
CA VAL A 217 0.67 -1.84 -10.12
C VAL A 217 1.23 -1.65 -8.71
N SER A 218 0.78 -2.51 -7.80
CA SER A 218 1.34 -2.73 -6.47
C SER A 218 1.04 -4.18 -6.05
N SER A 219 1.32 -4.56 -4.81
CA SER A 219 1.01 -5.89 -4.27
C SER A 219 0.32 -5.79 -2.91
N ALA A 220 -0.32 -6.85 -2.43
CA ALA A 220 -0.89 -6.84 -1.08
C ALA A 220 0.19 -6.62 0.00
N TYR A 221 1.40 -7.13 -0.25
CA TYR A 221 2.58 -6.88 0.58
C TYR A 221 2.94 -5.39 0.63
N ASP A 222 3.15 -4.76 -0.54
CA ASP A 222 3.57 -3.36 -0.64
C ASP A 222 2.52 -2.39 -0.08
N LEU A 223 1.24 -2.61 -0.37
CA LEU A 223 0.15 -1.83 0.21
C LEU A 223 0.13 -1.90 1.74
N SER A 224 0.53 -3.04 2.32
CA SER A 224 0.63 -3.21 3.77
C SER A 224 1.85 -2.47 4.34
N LEU A 225 2.96 -2.37 3.60
CA LEU A 225 4.10 -1.51 3.96
C LEU A 225 3.67 -0.03 4.01
N PHE A 226 2.94 0.44 2.99
CA PHE A 226 2.44 1.82 2.95
C PHE A 226 1.53 2.13 4.12
N ALA A 227 0.60 1.22 4.43
CA ALA A 227 -0.28 1.38 5.58
C ALA A 227 0.50 1.40 6.90
N ARG A 228 1.43 0.47 7.10
CA ARG A 228 2.24 0.39 8.33
C ARG A 228 3.09 1.64 8.54
N SER A 229 3.70 2.16 7.47
CA SER A 229 4.47 3.41 7.51
C SER A 229 3.57 4.63 7.75
N GLY A 230 2.48 4.76 7.00
CA GLY A 230 1.51 5.85 7.16
C GLY A 230 0.94 5.93 8.56
N LEU A 231 0.58 4.78 9.15
CA LEU A 231 0.02 4.70 10.49
C LEU A 231 0.99 5.14 11.61
N GLN A 232 2.29 5.35 11.33
CA GLN A 232 3.20 6.01 12.27
C GLN A 232 2.86 7.50 12.45
N LYS A 233 2.27 8.13 11.43
CA LYS A 233 1.94 9.57 11.42
C LYS A 233 0.58 9.82 12.09
N LYS A 234 0.55 10.72 13.08
CA LYS A 234 -0.69 11.07 13.82
C LYS A 234 -1.82 11.51 12.89
N ASP A 235 -1.50 12.35 11.92
CA ASP A 235 -2.48 12.91 10.99
C ASP A 235 -3.05 11.87 10.05
N PHE A 236 -2.22 10.92 9.59
CA PHE A 236 -2.70 9.80 8.78
C PHE A 236 -3.74 8.98 9.56
N ARG A 237 -3.44 8.65 10.83
CA ARG A 237 -4.39 7.96 11.72
C ARG A 237 -5.68 8.75 11.95
N GLU A 238 -5.57 10.06 12.13
CA GLU A 238 -6.73 10.94 12.28
C GLU A 238 -7.65 10.88 11.06
N TYR A 239 -7.10 11.05 9.84
CA TYR A 239 -7.91 11.05 8.63
C TYR A 239 -8.49 9.67 8.30
N CYS A 240 -7.69 8.60 8.40
CA CYS A 240 -8.15 7.27 8.03
C CYS A 240 -9.23 6.71 8.97
N SER A 241 -9.24 7.14 10.24
CA SER A 241 -10.24 6.74 11.26
C SER A 241 -11.46 7.67 11.33
N THR A 242 -11.45 8.80 10.60
CA THR A 242 -12.58 9.74 10.62
C THR A 242 -13.76 9.14 9.83
N VAL A 243 -14.90 8.97 10.51
CA VAL A 243 -16.12 8.37 9.93
C VAL A 243 -16.93 9.37 9.11
N ARG A 244 -17.13 10.59 9.64
CA ARG A 244 -17.90 11.67 9.03
C ARG A 244 -17.22 13.00 9.28
N ALA A 245 -17.34 13.93 8.35
CA ALA A 245 -16.87 15.30 8.50
C ALA A 245 -17.76 16.28 7.73
N LYS A 246 -17.77 17.55 8.15
CA LYS A 246 -18.30 18.64 7.32
C LYS A 246 -17.23 19.04 6.31
N PHE A 247 -17.60 19.14 5.05
CA PHE A 247 -16.74 19.58 3.97
C PHE A 247 -17.22 20.93 3.42
N PRO A 248 -16.32 21.86 3.07
CA PRO A 248 -16.69 23.15 2.51
C PRO A 248 -17.42 23.01 1.16
N GLY A 249 -18.62 23.58 1.08
CA GLY A 249 -19.44 23.59 -0.13
C GLY A 249 -19.31 24.89 -0.92
N ASP A 250 -20.40 25.27 -1.57
CA ASP A 250 -20.49 26.46 -2.41
C ASP A 250 -20.48 27.76 -1.63
N THR A 251 -19.88 28.78 -2.24
CA THR A 251 -19.96 30.16 -1.76
C THR A 251 -21.13 30.86 -2.42
N THR A 252 -22.09 31.32 -1.62
CA THR A 252 -23.28 32.07 -2.08
C THR A 252 -23.33 33.45 -1.41
N LYS A 253 -24.24 34.32 -1.88
CA LYS A 253 -24.52 35.60 -1.23
C LYS A 253 -25.67 35.44 -0.25
N ASN A 254 -25.50 35.88 0.99
CA ASN A 254 -26.60 35.95 1.95
C ASN A 254 -27.54 37.13 1.64
N ALA A 255 -28.63 37.28 2.40
CA ALA A 255 -29.60 38.37 2.24
C ALA A 255 -28.99 39.79 2.39
N LYS A 256 -27.77 39.91 2.97
CA LYS A 256 -27.02 41.16 3.11
C LYS A 256 -25.95 41.35 2.01
N GLY A 257 -25.94 40.51 0.97
CA GLY A 257 -24.95 40.55 -0.12
C GLY A 257 -23.54 40.07 0.26
N GLN A 258 -23.35 39.50 1.45
CA GLN A 258 -22.07 39.00 1.92
C GLN A 258 -21.82 37.59 1.40
N SER A 259 -20.58 37.30 1.01
CA SER A 259 -20.19 35.94 0.61
C SER A 259 -20.16 35.03 1.84
N VAL A 260 -20.94 33.95 1.81
CA VAL A 260 -20.99 32.93 2.85
C VAL A 260 -20.73 31.59 2.21
N ARG A 261 -19.90 30.77 2.85
CA ARG A 261 -19.62 29.42 2.38
C ARG A 261 -20.49 28.41 3.10
N GLY A 262 -21.22 27.62 2.32
CA GLY A 262 -21.98 26.47 2.81
C GLY A 262 -21.08 25.30 3.18
N SER A 263 -21.68 24.25 3.73
CA SER A 263 -21.00 22.98 4.00
C SER A 263 -21.95 21.81 3.74
N PHE A 264 -21.41 20.67 3.37
CA PHE A 264 -22.15 19.40 3.29
C PHE A 264 -21.40 18.32 4.08
N GLU A 265 -22.09 17.24 4.44
CA GLU A 265 -21.43 16.12 5.13
C GLU A 265 -20.80 15.16 4.13
N ILE A 266 -19.60 14.70 4.45
CA ILE A 266 -18.95 13.57 3.79
C ILE A 266 -18.80 12.41 4.79
N GLN A 267 -18.95 11.18 4.30
CA GLN A 267 -18.80 9.96 5.06
C GLN A 267 -17.68 9.10 4.46
N ASN A 268 -16.94 8.42 5.32
CA ASN A 268 -15.89 7.49 4.91
C ASN A 268 -16.46 6.30 4.14
N THR A 269 -15.88 6.04 2.97
CA THR A 269 -16.28 4.94 2.07
C THR A 269 -15.81 3.56 2.54
N ASN A 270 -14.93 3.48 3.54
CA ASN A 270 -14.59 2.23 4.23
C ASN A 270 -15.80 1.70 5.02
N ARG A 271 -16.44 0.64 4.53
CA ARG A 271 -17.66 0.06 5.15
C ARG A 271 -17.41 -0.71 6.44
N LEU A 272 -16.20 -1.24 6.67
CA LEU A 272 -15.87 -1.78 7.99
C LEU A 272 -15.85 -0.70 9.06
N LEU A 273 -15.54 0.55 8.69
CA LEU A 273 -15.54 1.69 9.61
C LEU A 273 -16.91 2.39 9.69
N SER A 274 -17.57 2.61 8.56
CA SER A 274 -18.81 3.41 8.48
C SER A 274 -20.10 2.60 8.56
N GLY A 275 -20.01 1.27 8.36
CA GLY A 275 -21.16 0.38 8.24
C GLY A 275 -21.85 0.46 6.87
N ASP A 276 -22.61 -0.58 6.56
CA ASP A 276 -23.53 -0.68 5.43
C ASP A 276 -24.64 -1.70 5.77
N THR A 277 -25.60 -1.86 4.85
CA THR A 277 -26.74 -2.79 4.96
C THR A 277 -26.34 -4.25 5.22
N ASP A 278 -25.21 -4.70 4.66
CA ASP A 278 -24.72 -6.08 4.74
C ASP A 278 -23.33 -6.21 5.38
N VAL A 279 -22.79 -5.10 5.91
CA VAL A 279 -21.50 -5.05 6.59
C VAL A 279 -21.62 -4.19 7.85
N PRO A 280 -21.64 -4.79 9.06
CA PRO A 280 -21.62 -4.00 10.29
C PRO A 280 -20.27 -3.31 10.48
N VAL A 281 -20.26 -2.28 11.33
CA VAL A 281 -18.99 -1.70 11.79
C VAL A 281 -18.17 -2.78 12.50
N TYR A 282 -16.97 -3.02 12.01
CA TYR A 282 -16.10 -4.08 12.51
C TYR A 282 -15.48 -3.66 13.86
N GLN A 283 -15.61 -4.51 14.88
CA GLN A 283 -15.09 -4.19 16.21
C GLN A 283 -13.57 -4.02 16.18
N GLY A 284 -13.09 -2.89 16.68
CA GLY A 284 -11.67 -2.55 16.76
C GLY A 284 -11.08 -1.90 15.51
N ILE A 285 -11.86 -1.72 14.44
CA ILE A 285 -11.38 -1.09 13.20
C ILE A 285 -10.97 0.37 13.42
N ALA A 286 -9.88 0.79 12.78
CA ALA A 286 -9.35 2.16 12.87
C ALA A 286 -8.90 2.75 11.51
N GLY A 287 -9.32 2.18 10.38
CA GLY A 287 -8.91 2.62 9.04
C GLY A 287 -8.85 1.47 8.04
N VAL A 288 -8.15 1.55 6.90
CA VAL A 288 -7.20 2.59 6.44
C VAL A 288 -7.68 3.21 5.13
N LYS A 289 -7.84 2.38 4.08
CA LYS A 289 -8.30 2.86 2.78
C LYS A 289 -8.87 1.74 1.91
N ASN A 290 -9.94 2.04 1.18
CA ASN A 290 -10.53 1.23 0.11
C ASN A 290 -10.19 1.78 -1.28
N GLY A 291 -10.34 0.95 -2.31
CA GLY A 291 -10.26 1.31 -3.71
C GLY A 291 -11.15 0.43 -4.58
N ASN A 292 -11.56 0.98 -5.73
CA ASN A 292 -12.21 0.21 -6.78
C ASN A 292 -11.97 0.90 -8.13
N THR A 293 -11.54 0.15 -9.14
CA THR A 293 -11.48 0.58 -10.54
C THR A 293 -11.85 -0.59 -11.45
N THR A 294 -11.99 -0.33 -12.75
CA THR A 294 -12.32 -1.35 -13.73
C THR A 294 -11.26 -2.45 -13.79
N ASN A 295 -9.98 -2.08 -13.78
CA ASN A 295 -8.89 -3.05 -13.90
C ASN A 295 -8.49 -3.68 -12.56
N ALA A 296 -8.60 -2.93 -11.45
CA ALA A 296 -8.26 -3.45 -10.12
C ALA A 296 -9.34 -4.38 -9.54
N GLY A 297 -10.61 -4.09 -9.83
CA GLY A 297 -11.70 -4.53 -8.95
C GLY A 297 -11.58 -3.88 -7.57
N ALA A 298 -12.25 -4.47 -6.57
CA ALA A 298 -12.25 -3.93 -5.21
C ALA A 298 -10.95 -4.27 -4.48
N THR A 299 -10.33 -3.27 -3.85
CA THR A 299 -9.14 -3.39 -3.00
C THR A 299 -9.38 -2.74 -1.66
N PHE A 300 -8.78 -3.27 -0.59
CA PHE A 300 -8.92 -2.72 0.74
C PHE A 300 -7.72 -3.03 1.61
N THR A 301 -7.31 -2.05 2.41
CA THR A 301 -6.40 -2.24 3.54
C THR A 301 -7.04 -1.69 4.80
N GLY A 302 -7.09 -2.52 5.85
CA GLY A 302 -7.65 -2.18 7.15
C GLY A 302 -6.64 -2.38 8.25
N VAL A 303 -6.82 -1.63 9.35
CA VAL A 303 -6.14 -1.88 10.63
C VAL A 303 -7.18 -2.03 11.73
N ALA A 304 -7.01 -3.04 12.59
CA ALA A 304 -7.89 -3.26 13.72
C ALA A 304 -7.10 -3.66 14.97
N GLU A 305 -7.61 -3.27 16.14
CA GLU A 305 -7.05 -3.61 17.44
C GLU A 305 -8.07 -4.38 18.30
N ARG A 306 -7.64 -5.53 18.86
CA ARG A 306 -8.41 -6.29 19.85
C ARG A 306 -7.48 -6.91 20.88
N GLY A 307 -7.80 -6.74 22.16
CA GLY A 307 -7.03 -7.35 23.26
C GLY A 307 -5.54 -6.96 23.26
N GLY A 308 -5.22 -5.72 22.87
CA GLY A 308 -3.85 -5.21 22.77
C GLY A 308 -3.04 -5.75 21.58
N ARG A 309 -3.67 -6.48 20.64
CA ARG A 309 -3.05 -6.89 19.38
C ARG A 309 -3.55 -6.02 18.25
N VAL A 310 -2.64 -5.56 17.40
CA VAL A 310 -2.95 -4.73 16.25
C VAL A 310 -2.64 -5.48 14.97
N LEU A 311 -3.65 -5.72 14.15
CA LEU A 311 -3.51 -6.42 12.87
C LEU A 311 -3.72 -5.47 11.69
N LEU A 312 -2.96 -5.72 10.64
CA LEU A 312 -3.10 -5.12 9.31
C LEU A 312 -3.52 -6.21 8.32
N VAL A 313 -4.61 -5.97 7.60
CA VAL A 313 -5.11 -6.88 6.56
C VAL A 313 -5.29 -6.10 5.26
N THR A 314 -4.71 -6.63 4.18
CA THR A 314 -4.91 -6.13 2.82
C THR A 314 -5.54 -7.22 1.96
N VAL A 315 -6.54 -6.86 1.16
CA VAL A 315 -7.29 -7.73 0.25
C VAL A 315 -7.39 -7.06 -1.12
N MET A 316 -7.07 -7.79 -2.18
CA MET A 316 -7.09 -7.30 -3.55
C MET A 316 -7.91 -8.22 -4.46
N ASN A 317 -8.90 -7.61 -5.12
CA ASN A 317 -9.73 -8.20 -6.16
C ASN A 317 -10.38 -9.55 -5.76
N PRO A 318 -11.35 -9.55 -4.82
CA PRO A 318 -12.28 -10.67 -4.65
C PRO A 318 -12.88 -11.11 -5.99
N GLU A 319 -12.79 -12.40 -6.28
CA GLU A 319 -13.39 -12.97 -7.49
C GLU A 319 -14.91 -12.97 -7.41
N LYS A 320 -15.45 -13.21 -6.21
CA LYS A 320 -16.88 -13.14 -5.94
C LYS A 320 -17.40 -11.70 -6.11
N LYS A 321 -18.42 -11.53 -6.97
CA LYS A 321 -19.00 -10.23 -7.32
C LYS A 321 -20.23 -9.89 -6.48
N GLU A 322 -20.13 -10.12 -5.18
CA GLU A 322 -21.17 -9.75 -4.22
C GLU A 322 -20.94 -8.35 -3.66
N HIS A 323 -22.01 -7.71 -3.18
CA HIS A 323 -21.92 -6.40 -2.55
C HIS A 323 -20.97 -6.45 -1.35
N ASN A 324 -20.09 -5.46 -1.25
CA ASN A 324 -19.12 -5.32 -0.16
C ASN A 324 -18.20 -6.54 0.09
N GLU A 325 -17.97 -7.40 -0.90
CA GLU A 325 -17.22 -8.65 -0.68
C GLU A 325 -15.80 -8.42 -0.15
N VAL A 326 -15.11 -7.38 -0.63
CA VAL A 326 -13.76 -7.03 -0.13
C VAL A 326 -13.74 -6.79 1.38
N TYR A 327 -14.81 -6.20 1.92
CA TYR A 327 -14.95 -5.94 3.35
C TYR A 327 -15.29 -7.22 4.12
N LYS A 328 -16.17 -8.06 3.56
CA LYS A 328 -16.55 -9.35 4.16
C LYS A 328 -15.35 -10.29 4.26
N GLU A 329 -14.57 -10.43 3.19
CA GLU A 329 -13.35 -11.23 3.19
C GLU A 329 -12.30 -10.66 4.16
N THR A 330 -12.14 -9.32 4.19
CA THR A 330 -11.24 -8.67 5.16
C THR A 330 -11.66 -8.94 6.60
N ALA A 331 -12.95 -8.87 6.92
CA ALA A 331 -13.46 -9.17 8.26
C ALA A 331 -13.17 -10.62 8.68
N LYS A 332 -13.38 -11.59 7.78
CA LYS A 332 -13.05 -13.00 8.03
C LYS A 332 -11.54 -13.20 8.29
N LEU A 333 -10.70 -12.52 7.52
CA LEU A 333 -9.24 -12.58 7.68
C LEU A 333 -8.79 -11.93 9.00
N PHE A 334 -9.41 -10.82 9.42
CA PHE A 334 -9.17 -10.27 10.76
C PHE A 334 -9.62 -11.23 11.86
N ASP A 335 -10.82 -11.81 11.76
CA ASP A 335 -11.33 -12.73 12.78
C ASP A 335 -10.43 -13.97 12.91
N TRP A 336 -9.95 -14.51 11.79
CA TRP A 336 -8.93 -15.55 11.78
C TRP A 336 -7.62 -15.05 12.42
N GLY A 337 -7.14 -13.88 12.02
CA GLY A 337 -5.89 -13.29 12.49
C GLY A 337 -5.86 -13.10 14.00
N PHE A 338 -6.94 -12.59 14.60
CA PHE A 338 -7.02 -12.40 16.05
C PHE A 338 -7.06 -13.73 16.82
N GLN A 339 -7.63 -14.79 16.25
CA GLN A 339 -7.64 -16.12 16.87
C GLN A 339 -6.29 -16.85 16.71
N ALA A 340 -5.58 -16.58 15.61
CA ALA A 340 -4.29 -17.17 15.27
C ALA A 340 -3.10 -16.44 15.89
N ALA A 341 -3.22 -15.14 16.19
CA ALA A 341 -2.16 -14.32 16.76
C ALA A 341 -1.62 -14.93 18.07
N GLY A 342 -0.29 -15.07 18.15
CA GLY A 342 0.38 -15.73 19.27
C GLY A 342 0.39 -17.26 19.23
N LYS A 343 -0.24 -17.89 18.22
CA LYS A 343 -0.24 -19.35 18.00
C LYS A 343 0.37 -19.72 16.65
N ALA A 344 0.05 -18.95 15.61
CA ALA A 344 0.59 -19.17 14.27
C ALA A 344 2.06 -18.75 14.22
N THR A 345 2.90 -19.63 13.69
CA THR A 345 4.28 -19.29 13.35
C THR A 345 4.26 -18.37 12.12
N PRO A 346 4.92 -17.20 12.15
CA PRO A 346 4.96 -16.31 11.00
C PRO A 346 5.50 -17.00 9.73
N VAL A 347 4.95 -16.64 8.57
CA VAL A 347 5.39 -17.12 7.25
C VAL A 347 6.35 -16.15 6.56
N GLY A 348 6.56 -14.97 7.16
CA GLY A 348 7.45 -13.92 6.71
C GLY A 348 7.30 -12.68 7.59
N GLU A 349 7.78 -11.54 7.10
CA GLU A 349 7.68 -10.24 7.76
C GLU A 349 7.47 -9.10 6.77
N LEU A 350 6.82 -8.03 7.22
CA LEU A 350 6.87 -6.71 6.63
C LEU A 350 8.21 -6.09 7.01
N VAL A 351 9.09 -5.92 6.02
CA VAL A 351 10.43 -5.38 6.24
C VAL A 351 10.37 -3.92 6.72
N PRO A 352 11.31 -3.48 7.57
CA PRO A 352 11.43 -2.06 7.90
C PRO A 352 11.98 -1.26 6.69
N PRO A 353 11.83 0.08 6.67
CA PRO A 353 12.44 0.90 5.62
C PRO A 353 13.97 0.86 5.66
N LYS A 354 14.62 1.12 4.52
CA LYS A 354 16.09 1.01 4.35
C LYS A 354 16.90 1.77 5.42
N GLY A 355 16.43 2.94 5.84
CA GLY A 355 17.11 3.79 6.84
C GLY A 355 16.95 3.35 8.30
N ALA A 356 15.96 2.50 8.62
CA ALA A 356 15.68 2.10 10.01
C ALA A 356 16.73 1.13 10.58
N VAL A 357 17.45 0.41 9.71
CA VAL A 357 18.46 -0.58 10.10
C VAL A 357 19.80 0.09 10.48
N GLY A 358 20.04 1.34 10.06
CA GLY A 358 21.31 2.06 10.24
C GLY A 358 21.42 2.95 11.49
N SER A 359 20.32 3.21 12.21
CA SER A 359 20.32 4.15 13.34
C SER A 359 20.85 3.56 14.67
N SER A 360 21.39 2.34 14.66
CA SER A 360 21.93 1.67 15.85
C SER A 360 23.45 1.69 16.01
N ALA A 361 24.18 2.43 15.17
CA ALA A 361 25.62 2.63 15.34
C ALA A 361 25.94 4.10 15.65
N GLN A 362 25.59 4.56 16.84
CA GLN A 362 26.18 5.78 17.38
C GLN A 362 27.54 5.42 18.00
N PRO A 363 28.67 6.00 17.54
CA PRO A 363 29.96 5.83 18.18
C PRO A 363 29.88 6.44 19.58
N GLY A 364 30.18 5.66 20.62
CA GLY A 364 30.29 6.16 21.98
C GLY A 364 31.26 7.33 22.04
N ALA A 365 30.75 8.49 22.49
CA ALA A 365 31.54 9.69 22.70
C ALA A 365 32.58 9.47 23.80
N SER A 366 33.82 9.79 23.45
CA SER A 366 34.86 10.45 24.26
C SER A 366 34.94 10.11 25.76
N ALA A 367 36.00 9.38 26.14
CA ALA A 367 36.61 9.51 27.45
C ALA A 367 38.03 10.07 27.27
N SER A 368 38.18 11.39 27.41
CA SER A 368 39.47 12.03 27.63
C SER A 368 39.84 11.99 29.11
N ALA A 369 40.98 11.34 29.36
CA ALA A 369 42.05 11.64 30.32
C ALA A 369 41.77 12.49 31.57
N SER A 370 42.11 11.92 32.73
CA SER A 370 42.94 12.55 33.78
C SER A 370 43.22 11.52 34.89
N GLY A 371 44.49 11.31 35.25
CA GLY A 371 44.89 10.49 36.39
C GLY A 371 46.32 9.95 36.32
N SER A 372 47.29 10.84 36.50
CA SER A 372 48.73 10.55 36.63
C SER A 372 49.03 9.62 37.81
N GLY A 373 49.99 8.71 37.64
CA GLY A 373 50.49 7.83 38.71
C GLY A 373 51.62 6.92 38.23
N SER A 374 52.83 7.48 38.15
CA SER A 374 54.10 6.76 37.96
C SER A 374 54.41 5.85 39.15
N GLY A 375 54.88 4.62 38.89
CA GLY A 375 55.34 3.70 39.93
C GLY A 375 55.96 2.42 39.34
N SER A 376 57.29 2.39 39.31
CA SER A 376 58.20 1.33 38.88
C SER A 376 58.04 -0.01 39.63
N GLY A 377 58.33 -1.15 38.97
CA GLY A 377 58.65 -2.40 39.69
C GLY A 377 58.87 -3.63 38.80
N LYS A 378 60.12 -4.10 38.74
CA LYS A 378 60.63 -5.29 38.03
C LYS A 378 59.98 -6.62 38.44
N GLY A 379 60.01 -7.62 37.55
CA GLY A 379 59.89 -9.04 37.92
C GLY A 379 59.95 -9.98 36.72
N ALA A 380 61.11 -10.61 36.50
CA ALA A 380 61.42 -11.56 35.43
C ALA A 380 60.85 -12.97 35.67
N GLY A 381 60.71 -13.77 34.61
CA GLY A 381 60.45 -15.22 34.74
C GLY A 381 60.17 -15.94 33.43
N SER A 382 61.24 -16.38 32.76
CA SER A 382 61.28 -17.19 31.55
C SER A 382 61.06 -18.70 31.80
N LYS A 383 60.19 -19.38 31.04
CA LYS A 383 60.53 -20.42 30.03
C LYS A 383 59.33 -21.32 29.62
N PRO A 384 59.36 -21.91 28.41
CA PRO A 384 58.26 -22.66 27.80
C PRO A 384 58.49 -24.19 27.77
N VAL A 385 57.41 -24.98 27.85
CA VAL A 385 57.27 -26.40 27.42
C VAL A 385 55.82 -26.80 27.71
N ALA A 386 55.11 -27.68 27.01
CA ALA A 386 55.32 -28.48 25.82
C ALA A 386 53.92 -28.86 25.29
N ALA A 387 53.90 -29.34 24.04
CA ALA A 387 52.72 -29.84 23.36
C ALA A 387 52.10 -31.09 23.99
N ALA A 388 50.77 -31.14 23.95
CA ALA A 388 49.92 -32.33 23.90
C ALA A 388 48.53 -31.78 23.49
N SER A 389 47.70 -32.34 22.63
CA SER A 389 47.68 -33.49 21.75
C SER A 389 46.42 -33.21 20.92
N ALA A 390 46.47 -33.45 19.61
CA ALA A 390 45.32 -33.31 18.75
C ALA A 390 44.27 -34.36 19.15
N ASP A 391 43.18 -33.91 19.75
CA ASP A 391 41.92 -34.67 19.77
C ASP A 391 40.99 -34.07 18.72
N GLY A 392 40.80 -34.85 17.66
CA GLY A 392 39.92 -34.54 16.55
C GLY A 392 38.46 -34.56 16.99
N SER A 393 37.95 -33.42 17.41
CA SER A 393 36.52 -33.14 17.51
C SER A 393 36.17 -32.12 16.43
N GLY A 394 35.43 -32.59 15.42
CA GLY A 394 35.28 -31.95 14.11
C GLY A 394 34.93 -30.47 14.14
N GLY A 395 35.64 -29.69 13.32
CA GLY A 395 35.38 -28.27 13.04
C GLY A 395 33.96 -27.97 12.53
N ILE A 396 33.16 -29.00 12.23
CA ILE A 396 31.73 -28.89 11.96
C ILE A 396 30.97 -28.38 13.20
N GLY A 397 31.34 -28.79 14.42
CA GLY A 397 30.63 -28.36 15.64
C GLY A 397 30.85 -26.89 15.98
N VAL A 398 32.08 -26.40 15.80
CA VAL A 398 32.42 -24.98 16.01
C VAL A 398 31.84 -24.13 14.89
N ALA A 399 31.88 -24.58 13.64
CA ALA A 399 31.27 -23.88 12.51
C ALA A 399 29.75 -23.78 12.68
N LEU A 400 29.06 -24.86 13.05
CA LEU A 400 27.61 -24.85 13.31
C LEU A 400 27.23 -23.98 14.51
N ALA A 401 28.05 -23.96 15.58
CA ALA A 401 27.81 -23.08 16.73
C ALA A 401 27.99 -21.60 16.38
N ILE A 402 29.00 -21.25 15.58
CA ILE A 402 29.21 -19.88 15.09
C ILE A 402 28.09 -19.47 14.14
N THR A 403 27.72 -20.32 13.17
CA THR A 403 26.61 -20.05 12.25
C THR A 403 25.28 -19.94 12.99
N GLY A 404 25.01 -20.82 13.95
CA GLY A 404 23.82 -20.76 14.80
C GLY A 404 23.78 -19.50 15.67
N GLY A 405 24.90 -19.13 16.29
CA GLY A 405 25.01 -17.90 17.09
C GLY A 405 24.80 -16.64 16.25
N VAL A 406 25.37 -16.59 15.04
CA VAL A 406 25.16 -15.47 14.09
C VAL A 406 23.70 -15.39 13.64
N LEU A 407 23.05 -16.52 13.32
CA LEU A 407 21.63 -16.53 12.96
C LEU A 407 20.72 -16.06 14.10
N VAL A 408 21.01 -16.45 15.35
CA VAL A 408 20.26 -15.99 16.53
C VAL A 408 20.47 -14.49 16.76
N LEU A 409 21.70 -13.99 16.59
CA LEU A 409 21.99 -12.55 16.71
C LEU A 409 21.33 -11.73 15.60
N LEU A 410 21.34 -12.21 14.35
CA LEU A 410 20.67 -11.56 13.23
C LEU A 410 19.15 -11.58 13.38
N ALA A 411 18.57 -12.71 13.81
CA ALA A 411 17.15 -12.80 14.14
C ALA A 411 16.77 -11.89 15.31
N GLY A 412 17.62 -11.81 16.35
CA GLY A 412 17.44 -10.90 17.48
C GLY A 412 17.52 -9.42 17.07
N ALA A 413 18.46 -9.05 16.19
CA ALA A 413 18.58 -7.70 15.67
C ALA A 413 17.39 -7.32 14.77
N ALA A 414 16.96 -8.22 13.86
CA ALA A 414 15.77 -8.03 13.05
C ALA A 414 14.52 -7.88 13.92
N PHE A 415 14.34 -8.76 14.91
CA PHE A 415 13.25 -8.68 15.89
C PHE A 415 13.26 -7.34 16.65
N LEU A 416 14.42 -6.85 17.07
CA LEU A 416 14.54 -5.56 17.76
C LEU A 416 14.26 -4.37 16.83
N VAL A 417 14.68 -4.40 15.56
CA VAL A 417 14.39 -3.34 14.59
C VAL A 417 12.90 -3.33 14.22
N ASN A 418 12.30 -4.51 14.03
CA ASN A 418 10.89 -4.60 13.66
C ASN A 418 9.98 -4.19 14.83
N ARG A 419 10.36 -4.55 16.07
CA ARG A 419 9.73 -4.06 17.31
C ARG A 419 10.00 -2.58 17.61
N ARG A 420 10.95 -1.94 16.92
CA ARG A 420 11.19 -0.47 17.01
C ARG A 420 10.23 0.34 16.12
N TRP A 421 9.34 -0.31 15.38
CA TRP A 421 8.24 0.31 14.64
C TRP A 421 6.85 -0.01 15.25
N PRO A 422 6.65 0.07 16.58
CA PRO A 422 5.32 -0.14 17.15
C PRO A 422 4.40 0.98 16.66
N LEU A 423 3.14 0.65 16.37
CA LEU A 423 2.17 1.70 16.09
C LEU A 423 1.91 2.48 17.39
N PRO A 424 1.91 3.82 17.37
CA PRO A 424 1.45 4.59 18.53
C PRO A 424 0.00 4.22 18.82
N ASP A 425 -0.40 4.20 20.10
CA ASP A 425 -1.77 3.89 20.56
C ASP A 425 -2.81 4.34 19.53
N LEU A 426 -3.43 3.36 18.84
CA LEU A 426 -4.41 3.61 17.80
C LEU A 426 -5.72 4.18 18.37
N VAL A 427 -5.86 4.15 19.71
CA VAL A 427 -7.09 4.50 20.42
C VAL A 427 -6.79 5.36 21.67
N ARG A 428 -6.86 6.69 21.54
CA ARG A 428 -7.35 7.54 22.65
C ARG A 428 -8.82 7.81 22.44
N ARG A 429 -9.65 7.12 23.24
CA ARG A 429 -11.00 7.49 23.70
C ARG A 429 -11.89 8.20 22.66
N ARG A 430 -12.80 7.44 22.05
CA ARG A 430 -14.18 7.90 21.86
C ARG A 430 -15.13 6.82 22.36
N THR A 431 -15.50 6.92 23.64
CA THR A 431 -16.84 6.49 24.06
C THR A 431 -17.83 7.12 23.10
N ARG A 432 -18.68 6.31 22.46
CA ARG A 432 -19.77 6.81 21.62
C ARG A 432 -20.68 7.74 22.45
N PRO A 433 -21.31 8.76 21.84
CA PRO A 433 -22.44 9.43 22.46
C PRO A 433 -23.58 8.45 22.77
#